data_AF-A0A2H0WYU0-F1
#
_entry.id   AF-A0A2H0WYU0-F1
#
_cell.length_a   1.000
_cell.length_b   1.000
_cell.length_c   1.000
_cell.angle_alpha   90.00
_cell.angle_beta   90.00
_cell.angle_gamma   90.00
#
_symmetry.space_group_name_H-M   'P 1'
#
loop_
_entity.id
_entity.type
_entity.pdbx_description
1 polymer ?
#
loop_
_entity_poly.entity_id
_entity_poly.type
_entity_poly.pdbx_seq_one_letter_code
_entity_poly.pdbx_strand_id
1 'polypeptide(L)'
;MKITGKIIGVVGGVARVKFGQAMPKIYELCEGPNRSLIMVYASHGTSVVDCLILRGRGGLGADEEITATGEIMQVPAGMQLWGE
;
A
#
# COMPACT_ATOMS: atom_id res chain seq x y z
N MET A 1 7.25 15.13 -0.09
CA MET A 1 5.82 15.50 0.03
C MET A 1 5.05 14.22 0.32
N LYS A 2 4.25 14.17 1.38
CA LYS A 2 3.51 12.94 1.74
C LYS A 2 2.34 12.77 0.78
N ILE A 3 2.24 11.62 0.13
CA ILE A 3 1.11 11.25 -0.71
C ILE A 3 0.17 10.41 0.15
N THR A 4 -1.04 10.92 0.41
CA THR A 4 -2.04 10.22 1.20
C THR A 4 -3.28 9.90 0.38
N GLY A 5 -3.97 8.83 0.75
CA GLY A 5 -5.20 8.37 0.13
C GLY A 5 -6.17 7.80 1.16
N LYS A 6 -7.43 7.67 0.78
CA LYS A 6 -8.49 7.07 1.60
C LYS A 6 -8.94 5.74 1.04
N ILE A 7 -9.13 4.76 1.92
CA ILE A 7 -9.70 3.47 1.54
C ILE A 7 -11.17 3.65 1.20
N ILE A 8 -11.57 3.24 0.00
CA ILE A 8 -12.97 3.29 -0.46
C ILE A 8 -13.63 1.91 -0.47
N GLY A 9 -12.86 0.84 -0.26
CA GLY A 9 -13.40 -0.51 -0.10
C GLY A 9 -12.30 -1.56 0.10
N VAL A 10 -12.66 -2.64 0.78
CA VAL A 10 -11.79 -3.80 0.98
C VAL A 10 -12.56 -5.06 0.59
N VAL A 11 -12.01 -5.83 -0.34
CA VAL A 11 -12.57 -7.11 -0.79
C VAL A 11 -11.47 -8.16 -0.72
N GLY A 12 -11.63 -9.11 0.20
CA GLY A 12 -10.64 -10.17 0.41
C GLY A 12 -9.27 -9.60 0.79
N GLY A 13 -8.26 -9.84 -0.06
CA GLY A 13 -6.89 -9.35 0.09
C GLY A 13 -6.60 -8.06 -0.67
N VAL A 14 -7.62 -7.39 -1.21
CA VAL A 14 -7.47 -6.16 -2.01
C VAL A 14 -8.13 -4.98 -1.30
N ALA A 15 -7.38 -3.89 -1.14
CA ALA A 15 -7.87 -2.60 -0.69
C ALA A 15 -7.88 -1.63 -1.88
N ARG A 16 -9.03 -1.04 -2.17
CA ARG A 16 -9.15 0.02 -3.17
C ARG A 16 -8.99 1.37 -2.49
N VAL A 17 -8.07 2.19 -2.98
CA VAL A 17 -7.68 3.45 -2.36
C VAL A 17 -7.86 4.58 -3.36
N LYS A 18 -8.47 5.68 -2.92
CA LYS A 18 -8.58 6.93 -3.67
C LYS A 18 -7.56 7.93 -3.16
N PHE A 19 -6.65 8.34 -4.02
CA PHE A 19 -5.64 9.36 -3.77
C PHE A 19 -6.10 10.73 -4.27
N GLY A 20 -5.42 11.79 -3.81
CA GLY A 20 -5.65 13.16 -4.27
C GLY A 20 -4.99 13.46 -5.61
N GLN A 21 -4.27 14.59 -5.69
CA GLN A 21 -3.60 15.03 -6.92
C GLN A 21 -2.35 14.24 -7.29
N ALA A 22 -1.72 13.57 -6.32
CA ALA A 22 -0.57 12.72 -6.53
C ALA A 22 -0.93 11.28 -6.18
N MET A 23 -0.40 10.33 -6.96
CA MET A 23 -0.59 8.90 -6.72
C MET A 23 0.76 8.22 -6.51
N PRO A 24 0.81 7.18 -5.66
CA PRO A 24 1.94 6.28 -5.61
C PRO A 24 2.13 5.54 -6.95
N LYS A 25 3.36 5.10 -7.21
CA LYS A 25 3.69 4.28 -8.38
C LYS A 25 3.19 2.85 -8.19
N ILE A 26 3.05 2.11 -9.29
CA ILE A 26 2.84 0.66 -9.23
C ILE A 26 4.03 0.03 -8.46
N TYR A 27 3.72 -0.94 -7.59
CA TYR A 27 4.61 -1.61 -6.63
C TYR A 27 5.07 -0.79 -5.44
N GLU A 28 4.68 0.48 -5.35
CA GLU A 28 4.99 1.29 -4.17
C GLU A 28 4.19 0.80 -2.95
N LEU A 29 4.85 0.82 -1.80
CA LEU A 29 4.29 0.46 -0.52
C LEU A 29 3.57 1.64 0.11
N CYS A 30 2.60 1.29 0.94
CA CYS A 30 1.66 2.21 1.53
C CYS A 30 1.36 1.73 2.94
N GLU A 31 1.53 2.61 3.92
CA GLU A 31 1.28 2.31 5.33
C GLU A 31 -0.01 2.96 5.82
N GLY A 32 -0.72 2.24 6.67
CA GLY A 32 -1.97 2.67 7.27
C GLY A 32 -2.01 2.39 8.77
N PRO A 33 -3.18 2.53 9.41
CA PRO A 33 -3.35 2.29 10.84
C PRO A 33 -2.93 0.87 11.26
N ASN A 34 -2.57 0.71 12.53
CA ASN A 34 -2.15 -0.57 13.11
C ASN A 34 -1.00 -1.26 12.34
N ARG A 35 -0.10 -0.47 11.73
CA ARG A 35 1.01 -0.96 10.89
C ARG A 35 0.55 -1.81 9.71
N SER A 36 -0.66 -1.57 9.21
CA SER A 36 -1.12 -2.18 7.98
C SER A 36 -0.21 -1.77 6.83
N LEU A 37 0.14 -2.73 5.98
CA LEU A 37 1.00 -2.49 4.82
C LEU A 37 0.27 -3.01 3.59
N ILE A 38 0.15 -2.14 2.59
CA ILE A 38 -0.45 -2.45 1.30
C ILE A 38 0.52 -2.08 0.18
N MET A 39 0.42 -2.75 -0.96
CA MET A 39 1.25 -2.49 -2.14
C MET A 39 0.35 -2.17 -3.33
N VAL A 40 0.63 -1.07 -4.02
CA VAL A 40 -0.09 -0.69 -5.24
C VAL A 40 0.15 -1.73 -6.32
N TYR A 41 -0.89 -2.39 -6.84
CA TYR A 41 -0.72 -3.39 -7.91
C TYR A 41 -1.36 -2.96 -9.23
N ALA A 42 -2.37 -2.09 -9.20
CA ALA A 42 -3.01 -1.57 -10.41
C ALA A 42 -3.47 -0.12 -10.21
N SER A 43 -3.41 0.66 -11.29
CA SER A 43 -3.92 2.04 -11.34
C SER A 43 -4.94 2.18 -12.45
N HIS A 44 -6.05 2.86 -12.15
CA HIS A 44 -7.15 3.12 -13.10
C HIS A 44 -7.14 4.57 -13.60
N GLY A 45 -5.98 5.25 -13.54
CA GLY A 45 -5.71 6.54 -14.19
C GLY A 45 -6.36 7.79 -13.59
N THR A 46 -7.37 7.65 -12.72
CA THR A 46 -8.21 8.79 -12.28
C THR A 46 -7.95 9.28 -10.86
N SER A 47 -7.35 8.46 -10.00
CA SER A 47 -7.05 8.68 -8.56
C SER A 47 -7.18 7.38 -7.77
N VAL A 48 -7.84 6.39 -8.36
CA VAL A 48 -8.12 5.12 -7.72
C VAL A 48 -7.07 4.10 -8.13
N VAL A 49 -6.49 3.47 -7.11
CA VAL A 49 -5.58 2.35 -7.26
C VAL A 49 -6.13 1.16 -6.48
N ASP A 50 -5.85 -0.03 -6.99
CA ASP A 50 -6.06 -1.25 -6.23
C ASP A 50 -4.74 -1.67 -5.60
N CYS A 51 -4.79 -2.00 -4.32
CA CYS A 51 -3.65 -2.37 -3.50
C CYS A 51 -3.80 -3.79 -2.94
N LEU A 52 -2.72 -4.57 -2.95
CA LEU A 52 -2.64 -5.86 -2.28
C LEU A 52 -2.36 -5.63 -0.79
N ILE A 53 -3.14 -6.27 0.07
CA ILE A 53 -2.93 -6.24 1.51
C ILE A 53 -1.83 -7.24 1.87
N LEU A 54 -0.69 -6.74 2.33
CA LEU A 54 0.44 -7.57 2.74
C LEU A 54 0.35 -7.97 4.22
N ARG A 55 -0.12 -7.05 5.07
CA ARG A 55 -0.37 -7.31 6.50
C ARG A 55 -1.35 -6.30 7.09
N GLY A 56 -1.89 -6.63 8.26
CA GLY A 56 -2.67 -5.70 9.08
C GLY A 56 -4.09 -5.41 8.55
N ARG A 57 -4.73 -6.39 7.90
CA ARG A 57 -6.10 -6.27 7.34
C ARG A 57 -7.12 -5.71 8.34
N GLY A 58 -7.01 -6.06 9.63
CA GLY A 58 -7.96 -5.62 10.66
C GLY A 58 -8.01 -4.10 10.88
N GLY A 59 -7.01 -3.34 10.43
CA GLY A 59 -6.99 -1.87 10.46
C GLY A 59 -7.48 -1.21 9.18
N LEU A 60 -7.74 -1.95 8.10
CA LEU A 60 -8.09 -1.40 6.80
C LEU A 60 -9.62 -1.36 6.64
N GLY A 61 -10.25 -0.33 7.20
CA GLY A 61 -11.66 -0.01 7.04
C GLY A 61 -11.91 1.01 5.93
N ALA A 62 -13.17 1.20 5.54
CA ALA A 62 -13.54 2.35 4.69
C ALA A 62 -13.22 3.66 5.42
N ASP A 63 -12.86 4.70 4.66
CA ASP A 63 -12.44 6.03 5.12
C ASP A 63 -11.10 6.13 5.89
N GLU A 64 -10.44 5.01 6.15
CA GLU A 64 -9.11 5.01 6.74
C GLU A 64 -8.07 5.66 5.81
N GLU A 65 -7.18 6.43 6.40
CA GLU A 65 -6.09 7.10 5.68
C GLU A 65 -4.89 6.17 5.53
N ILE A 66 -4.30 6.18 4.34
CA ILE A 66 -3.08 5.46 4.02
C ILE A 66 -2.08 6.46 3.44
N THR A 67 -0.79 6.26 3.75
CA THR A 67 0.31 7.10 3.27
C THR A 67 1.27 6.28 2.43
N ALA A 68 1.60 6.78 1.24
CA ALA A 68 2.62 6.18 0.39
C ALA A 68 4.02 6.38 1.02
N THR A 69 4.83 5.32 1.00
CA THR A 69 6.16 5.35 1.64
C THR A 69 7.23 5.88 0.69
N GLY A 70 7.00 5.89 -0.63
CA GLY A 70 8.03 6.12 -1.63
C GLY A 70 8.95 4.91 -1.88
N GLU A 71 8.70 3.80 -1.19
CA GLU A 71 9.53 2.59 -1.24
C GLU A 71 8.78 1.47 -1.95
N ILE A 72 9.53 0.55 -2.56
CA ILE A 72 9.01 -0.74 -3.04
C ILE A 72 9.37 -1.83 -2.04
N MET A 73 8.75 -3.00 -2.16
CA MET A 73 9.17 -4.16 -1.38
C MET A 73 10.64 -4.47 -1.63
N GLN A 74 11.45 -4.45 -0.57
CA GLN A 74 12.84 -4.85 -0.61
C GLN A 74 13.01 -6.14 0.17
N VAL A 75 13.70 -7.09 -0.44
CA VAL A 75 14.10 -8.33 0.21
C VAL A 75 15.58 -8.21 0.52
N PRO A 76 16.02 -8.50 1.76
CA PRO A 76 17.45 -8.50 2.06
C PRO A 76 18.14 -9.54 1.17
N ALA A 77 19.34 -9.21 0.72
CA ALA A 77 20.15 -10.09 -0.12
C ALA A 77 21.63 -9.93 0.27
N GLY A 78 22.42 -10.99 0.09
CA GLY A 78 23.86 -10.97 0.33
C GLY A 78 24.37 -12.16 1.15
N MET A 79 25.69 -12.22 1.35
CA MET A 79 26.37 -13.26 2.13
C MET A 79 25.94 -13.28 3.60
N GLN A 80 25.38 -12.19 4.10
CA GLN A 80 24.83 -12.08 5.45
C GLN A 80 23.63 -13.03 5.68
N LEU A 81 23.03 -13.54 4.60
CA LEU A 81 21.93 -14.51 4.64
C LEU A 81 22.37 -15.94 4.35
N TRP A 82 23.67 -16.21 4.17
CA TRP A 82 24.15 -17.58 3.96
C TRP A 82 24.06 -18.39 5.25
N GLY A 83 23.19 -19.40 5.28
CA GLY A 83 23.03 -20.34 6.41
C GLY A 83 21.75 -20.15 7.23
N GLU A 84 20.92 -19.17 6.87
CA GLU A 84 19.49 -19.10 7.22
C GLU A 84 18.65 -19.81 6.15
#